data_AF-A0A497HYJ7-F1
#
_entry.id   AF-A0A497HYJ7-F1
#
_cell.length_a   1.000
_cell.length_b   1.000
_cell.length_c   1.000
_cell.angle_alpha   90.00
_cell.angle_beta   90.00
_cell.angle_gamma   90.00
#
_symmetry.space_group_name_H-M   'P 1'
#
loop_
_entity.id
_entity.type
_entity.pdbx_description
1 polymer ?
#
loop_
_entity_poly.entity_id
_entity_poly.type
_entity_poly.pdbx_seq_one_letter_code
_entity_poly.pdbx_strand_id
1 'polypeptide(L)'
;MRKKDFDRFVRLGLSKKGDAKKIIQSLINWLIISLYIPDKELIKVVDTELIQKLGLDKEPVNWGDLKCFEVEKLGESWVAYVDEADPSAYNLQQYLEKWMRVWGWNVKVVTEW
;
A
#
# COMPACT_ATOMS: atom_id res chain seq x y z
N MET A 1 0.26 14.91 4.01
CA MET A 1 1.17 15.06 5.18
C MET A 1 2.60 14.85 4.71
N ARG A 2 3.58 15.65 5.15
CA ARG A 2 4.99 15.41 4.80
C ARG A 2 5.61 14.40 5.77
N LYS A 3 6.58 13.62 5.32
CA LYS A 3 7.32 12.62 6.14
C LYS A 3 7.86 13.21 7.45
N LYS A 4 8.49 14.39 7.41
CA LYS A 4 9.01 15.07 8.61
C LYS A 4 7.94 15.38 9.67
N ASP A 5 6.71 15.65 9.24
CA ASP A 5 5.60 15.99 10.12
C ASP A 5 5.07 14.71 10.78
N PHE A 6 4.99 13.61 10.02
CA PHE A 6 4.67 12.27 10.56
C PHE A 6 5.72 11.78 11.57
N ASP A 7 7.00 11.91 11.26
CA ASP A 7 8.09 11.52 12.15
C ASP A 7 8.10 12.30 13.47
N ARG A 8 7.63 13.55 13.43
CA ARG A 8 7.41 14.34 14.64
C ARG A 8 6.27 13.74 15.46
N PHE A 9 5.15 13.36 14.86
CA PHE A 9 4.02 12.75 15.58
C PHE A 9 4.37 11.40 16.22
N VAL A 10 5.13 10.56 15.51
CA VAL A 10 5.63 9.29 16.07
C VAL A 10 6.55 9.56 17.28
N ARG A 11 7.51 10.50 17.15
CA ARG A 11 8.40 10.89 18.26
C ARG A 11 7.66 11.47 19.47
N LEU A 12 6.57 12.18 19.25
CA LEU A 12 5.73 12.76 20.31
C LEU A 12 4.79 11.71 20.96
N GLY A 13 4.83 10.44 20.53
CA GLY A 13 3.98 9.38 21.09
C GLY A 13 2.50 9.52 20.76
N LEU A 14 2.13 10.40 19.82
CA LEU A 14 0.75 10.60 19.36
C LEU A 14 0.25 9.39 18.55
N SER A 15 1.17 8.58 18.03
CA SER A 15 0.91 7.28 17.42
C SER A 15 1.59 6.20 18.26
N LYS A 16 0.83 5.23 18.77
CA LYS A 16 1.36 4.16 19.64
C LYS A 16 1.78 2.95 18.80
N LYS A 17 2.80 2.21 19.24
CA LYS A 17 3.22 0.92 18.63
C LYS A 17 2.07 -0.08 18.44
N GLY A 18 1.03 -0.03 19.28
CA GLY A 18 -0.16 -0.86 19.16
C GLY A 18 -1.00 -0.60 17.90
N ASP A 19 -0.85 0.56 17.27
CA ASP A 19 -1.60 0.94 16.07
C ASP A 19 -0.82 0.64 14.78
N ALA A 20 0.43 0.17 14.87
CA ALA A 20 1.31 -0.02 13.71
C ALA A 20 0.66 -0.90 12.62
N LYS A 21 0.00 -2.00 13.01
CA LYS A 21 -0.76 -2.87 12.09
C LYS A 21 -1.77 -2.05 11.26
N LYS A 22 -2.63 -1.31 11.96
CA LYS A 22 -3.68 -0.49 11.34
C LYS A 22 -3.11 0.64 10.48
N ILE A 23 -2.01 1.25 10.92
CA ILE A 23 -1.33 2.33 10.18
C ILE A 23 -0.74 1.79 8.89
N ILE A 24 -0.02 0.67 8.93
CA ILE A 24 0.57 0.04 7.74
C ILE A 24 -0.54 -0.32 6.74
N GLN A 25 -1.58 -1.02 7.20
CA GLN A 25 -2.71 -1.39 6.36
C GLN A 25 -3.39 -0.17 5.71
N SER A 26 -3.61 0.88 6.51
CA SER A 26 -4.24 2.12 6.03
C SER A 26 -3.35 2.87 5.03
N LEU A 27 -2.03 2.89 5.24
CA LEU A 27 -1.08 3.51 4.32
C LEU A 27 -1.03 2.76 2.98
N ILE A 28 -1.00 1.42 3.01
CA ILE A 28 -1.02 0.61 1.79
C ILE A 28 -2.33 0.83 1.04
N ASN A 29 -3.48 0.78 1.72
CA ASN A 29 -4.78 1.04 1.07
C ASN A 29 -4.88 2.47 0.51
N TRP A 30 -4.29 3.45 1.18
CA TRP A 30 -4.20 4.81 0.65
C TRP A 30 -3.30 4.88 -0.60
N LEU A 31 -2.16 4.18 -0.62
CA LEU A 31 -1.30 4.07 -1.80
C LEU A 31 -2.01 3.39 -2.96
N ILE A 32 -2.79 2.33 -2.70
CA ILE A 32 -3.63 1.69 -3.72
C ILE A 32 -4.65 2.69 -4.27
N ILE A 33 -5.39 3.40 -3.41
CA ILE A 33 -6.36 4.43 -3.84
C ILE A 33 -5.69 5.52 -4.67
N SER A 34 -4.43 5.87 -4.40
CA SER A 34 -3.70 6.87 -5.19
C SER A 34 -3.38 6.45 -6.62
N LEU A 35 -3.60 5.17 -6.98
CA LEU A 35 -3.51 4.66 -8.35
C LEU A 35 -4.81 4.84 -9.15
N TYR A 36 -5.81 5.51 -8.57
CA TYR A 36 -7.11 5.77 -9.18
C TYR A 36 -7.33 7.27 -9.33
N ILE A 37 -8.14 7.63 -10.33
CA ILE A 37 -8.70 8.97 -10.51
C ILE A 37 -10.20 8.96 -10.24
N PRO A 38 -10.78 10.08 -9.75
CA PRO A 38 -12.22 10.20 -9.58
C PRO A 38 -12.96 10.03 -10.90
N ASP A 39 -14.06 9.30 -10.86
CA ASP A 39 -14.99 9.17 -11.99
C ASP A 39 -16.41 9.42 -11.50
N LYS A 40 -17.21 10.14 -12.28
CA LYS A 40 -18.55 10.58 -11.88
C LYS A 40 -19.59 9.45 -11.87
N GLU A 41 -19.38 8.40 -12.66
CA GLU A 41 -20.32 7.27 -12.77
C GLU A 41 -19.89 6.09 -11.89
N LEU A 42 -18.58 5.90 -11.71
CA LEU A 42 -17.99 4.74 -11.02
C LEU A 42 -17.31 5.08 -9.69
N ILE A 43 -17.42 6.32 -9.20
CA ILE A 43 -16.68 6.89 -8.04
C ILE A 43 -15.19 7.05 -8.34
N LYS A 44 -14.53 6.01 -8.85
CA LYS A 44 -13.13 6.02 -9.24
C LYS A 44 -12.85 4.99 -10.34
N VAL A 45 -11.86 5.27 -11.17
CA VAL A 45 -11.31 4.33 -12.16
C VAL A 45 -9.79 4.31 -12.04
N VAL A 46 -9.14 3.25 -12.50
CA VAL A 46 -7.68 3.17 -12.45
C VAL A 46 -7.08 4.27 -13.33
N ASP A 47 -6.00 4.91 -12.86
CA ASP A 47 -5.22 5.86 -13.64
C ASP A 47 -4.30 5.09 -14.60
N THR A 48 -4.79 4.82 -15.80
CA THR A 48 -4.08 3.96 -16.78
C THR A 48 -2.71 4.52 -17.17
N GLU A 49 -2.55 5.84 -17.25
CA GLU A 49 -1.26 6.47 -17.56
C GLU A 49 -0.26 6.24 -16.43
N LEU A 50 -0.68 6.43 -15.17
CA LEU A 50 0.14 6.17 -14.00
C LEU A 50 0.51 4.69 -13.88
N ILE A 51 -0.47 3.80 -14.04
CA ILE A 51 -0.27 2.34 -14.00
C ILE A 51 0.78 1.92 -15.02
N GLN A 52 0.67 2.40 -16.26
CA GLN A 52 1.65 2.09 -17.31
C GLN A 52 3.03 2.67 -17.01
N LYS A 53 3.10 3.91 -16.51
CA LYS A 53 4.36 4.55 -16.13
C LYS A 53 5.09 3.80 -15.00
N LEU A 54 4.33 3.19 -14.08
CA LEU A 54 4.85 2.37 -13.00
C LEU A 54 5.13 0.91 -13.41
N GLY A 55 4.75 0.52 -14.63
CA GLY A 55 4.89 -0.86 -15.13
C GLY A 55 3.93 -1.86 -14.48
N LEU A 56 2.81 -1.38 -13.95
CA LEU A 56 1.77 -2.17 -13.28
C LEU A 56 0.72 -2.71 -14.28
N ASP A 57 0.76 -2.25 -15.52
CA ASP A 57 -0.16 -2.64 -16.61
C ASP A 57 0.09 -4.06 -17.15
N LYS A 58 1.19 -4.69 -16.74
CA LYS A 58 1.64 -6.02 -17.23
C LYS A 58 1.38 -7.15 -16.24
N GLU A 59 0.74 -6.86 -15.11
CA GLU A 59 0.54 -7.79 -14.01
C GLU A 59 -0.93 -8.16 -13.86
N PRO A 60 -1.26 -9.41 -13.46
CA PRO A 60 -2.63 -9.79 -13.22
C PRO A 60 -3.11 -9.17 -11.90
N VAL A 61 -3.90 -8.10 -12.02
CA VAL A 61 -4.46 -7.36 -10.87
C VAL A 61 -5.93 -7.08 -11.15
N ASN A 62 -6.80 -7.50 -10.24
CA ASN A 62 -8.21 -7.11 -10.25
C ASN A 62 -8.37 -5.77 -9.52
N TRP A 63 -8.30 -4.69 -10.31
CA TRP A 63 -8.42 -3.31 -9.83
C TRP A 63 -9.81 -2.95 -9.26
N GLY A 64 -10.80 -3.87 -9.30
CA GLY A 64 -12.12 -3.64 -8.73
C GLY A 64 -12.16 -3.70 -7.21
N ASP A 65 -11.41 -4.64 -6.59
CA ASP A 65 -11.44 -4.87 -5.13
C ASP A 65 -10.04 -5.02 -4.49
N LEU A 66 -8.99 -4.63 -5.22
CA LEU A 66 -7.61 -4.58 -4.73
C LEU A 66 -7.50 -3.86 -3.38
N LYS A 67 -7.05 -4.59 -2.35
CA LYS A 67 -6.91 -4.06 -0.99
C LYS A 67 -5.89 -4.84 -0.17
N CYS A 68 -5.21 -4.14 0.72
CA CYS A 68 -4.52 -4.76 1.84
C CYS A 68 -5.53 -5.13 2.93
N PHE A 69 -5.76 -6.43 3.12
CA PHE A 69 -6.77 -6.94 4.04
C PHE A 69 -6.18 -7.37 5.39
N GLU A 70 -4.90 -7.76 5.44
CA GLU A 70 -4.25 -8.23 6.65
C GLU A 70 -2.79 -7.74 6.73
N VAL A 71 -2.34 -7.48 7.96
CA VAL A 71 -0.95 -7.13 8.25
C VAL A 71 -0.51 -7.86 9.50
N GLU A 72 0.57 -8.61 9.39
CA GLU A 72 1.14 -9.41 10.47
C GLU A 72 2.52 -8.88 10.87
N LYS A 73 2.86 -9.08 12.15
CA LYS A 73 4.18 -8.72 12.66
C LYS A 73 5.07 -9.96 12.69
N LEU A 74 6.25 -9.88 12.08
CA LEU A 74 7.23 -10.95 12.05
C LEU A 74 8.56 -10.45 12.63
N GLY A 75 8.77 -10.66 13.93
CA GLY A 75 9.93 -10.12 14.64
C GLY A 75 9.97 -8.59 14.62
N GLU A 76 10.96 -8.02 13.93
CA GLU A 76 11.11 -6.56 13.74
C GLU A 76 10.52 -6.04 12.42
N SER A 77 10.02 -6.92 11.56
CA SER A 77 9.39 -6.58 10.28
C SER A 77 7.89 -6.82 10.29
N TRP A 78 7.25 -6.43 9.20
CA TRP A 78 5.83 -6.61 8.94
C TRP A 78 5.62 -7.32 7.61
N VAL A 79 4.58 -8.12 7.53
CA VAL A 79 4.08 -8.71 6.27
C VAL A 79 2.70 -8.13 6.02
N ALA A 80 2.48 -7.57 4.85
CA ALA A 80 1.19 -7.06 4.42
C ALA A 80 0.66 -7.91 3.26
N TYR A 81 -0.54 -8.44 3.44
CA TYR A 81 -1.22 -9.26 2.44
C TYR A 81 -2.18 -8.37 1.65
N VAL A 82 -2.07 -8.44 0.33
CA VAL A 82 -2.88 -7.69 -0.63
C VAL A 82 -3.63 -8.70 -1.49
N ASP A 83 -4.95 -8.68 -1.38
CA ASP A 83 -5.86 -9.55 -2.14
C ASP A 83 -6.10 -8.98 -3.54
N GLU A 84 -6.63 -9.79 -4.46
CA GLU A 84 -7.02 -9.43 -5.82
C GLU A 84 -5.83 -9.09 -6.75
N ALA A 85 -4.67 -9.69 -6.46
CA ALA A 85 -3.48 -9.57 -7.29
C ALA A 85 -2.67 -10.88 -7.28
N ASP A 86 -2.25 -11.33 -8.46
CA ASP A 86 -1.51 -12.60 -8.56
C ASP A 86 -0.23 -12.58 -7.72
N PRO A 87 0.22 -13.69 -7.11
CA PRO A 87 1.48 -13.75 -6.36
C PRO A 87 2.73 -13.30 -7.15
N SER A 88 2.65 -13.29 -8.48
CA SER A 88 3.68 -12.80 -9.39
C SER A 88 3.60 -11.31 -9.74
N ALA A 89 2.67 -10.55 -9.17
CA ALA A 89 2.55 -9.09 -9.32
C ALA A 89 3.69 -8.34 -8.59
N TYR A 90 4.93 -8.60 -8.99
CA TYR A 90 6.14 -8.14 -8.32
C TYR A 90 6.35 -6.62 -8.40
N ASN A 91 5.91 -5.95 -9.47
CA ASN A 91 6.00 -4.51 -9.59
C ASN A 91 5.04 -3.84 -8.60
N LEU A 92 3.82 -4.36 -8.43
CA LEU A 92 2.89 -3.90 -7.40
C LEU A 92 3.48 -4.10 -5.99
N GLN A 93 3.99 -5.30 -5.70
CA GLN A 93 4.67 -5.59 -4.42
C GLN A 93 5.81 -4.59 -4.17
N GLN A 94 6.72 -4.42 -5.14
CA GLN A 94 7.86 -3.52 -5.02
C GLN A 94 7.46 -2.05 -4.90
N TYR A 95 6.42 -1.61 -5.62
CA TYR A 95 5.90 -0.25 -5.55
C TYR A 95 5.47 0.08 -4.10
N LEU A 96 4.67 -0.79 -3.51
CA LEU A 96 4.17 -0.63 -2.15
C LEU A 96 5.32 -0.73 -1.13
N GLU A 97 6.20 -1.73 -1.23
CA GLU A 97 7.34 -1.91 -0.33
C GLU A 97 8.30 -0.71 -0.35
N LYS A 98 8.62 -0.18 -1.53
CA LYS A 98 9.51 0.99 -1.68
C LYS A 98 8.90 2.21 -0.99
N TRP A 99 7.61 2.47 -1.18
CA TRP A 99 6.92 3.56 -0.48
C TRP A 99 6.94 3.35 1.04
N MET A 100 6.56 2.17 1.53
CA MET A 100 6.55 1.88 2.96
C MET A 100 7.93 2.07 3.60
N ARG A 101 9.00 1.65 2.91
CA ARG A 101 10.39 1.86 3.33
C ARG A 101 10.76 3.33 3.44
N VAL A 102 10.38 4.17 2.48
CA VAL A 102 10.60 5.63 2.54
C VAL A 102 9.92 6.24 3.78
N TRP A 103 8.78 5.66 4.20
CA TRP A 103 8.08 6.06 5.42
C TRP A 103 8.59 5.40 6.70
N GLY A 104 9.68 4.63 6.63
CA GLY A 104 10.34 4.02 7.79
C GLY A 104 9.71 2.71 8.25
N TRP A 105 8.86 2.10 7.42
CA TRP A 105 8.24 0.81 7.72
C TRP A 105 8.99 -0.31 6.98
N ASN A 106 9.50 -1.29 7.73
CA ASN A 106 10.06 -2.51 7.17
C ASN A 106 8.93 -3.51 6.88
N VAL A 107 8.33 -3.39 5.69
CA VAL A 107 7.18 -4.20 5.26
C VAL A 107 7.58 -5.03 4.04
N LYS A 108 7.27 -6.32 4.07
CA LYS A 108 7.19 -7.19 2.89
C LYS A 108 5.75 -7.23 2.42
N VAL A 109 5.50 -7.04 1.14
CA VAL A 109 4.16 -7.17 0.56
C VAL A 109 4.05 -8.52 -0.15
N VAL A 110 2.96 -9.22 0.13
CA VAL A 110 2.59 -10.48 -0.51
C VAL A 110 1.26 -10.25 -1.18
N THR A 111 1.18 -10.54 -2.47
CA THR A 111 -0.08 -10.51 -3.22
C THR A 111 -0.68 -11.91 -3.30
N GLU A 112 -2.00 -11.99 -3.24
CA GLU A 112 -2.78 -13.21 -3.40
C GLU A 112 -4.04 -12.98 -4.22
N TRP A 113 -4.54 -14.06 -4.82
CA TRP A 113 -5.72 -14.11 -5.67
C TRP A 113 -6.70 -15.17 -5.17
#